data_AF-Q1IHF2-F1
#
_entry.id   AF-Q1IHF2-F1
#
_cell.length_a   1.000
_cell.length_b   1.000
_cell.length_c   1.000
_cell.angle_alpha   90.00
_cell.angle_beta   90.00
_cell.angle_gamma   90.00
#
_symmetry.space_group_name_H-M   'P 1'
#
loop_
_entity.id
_entity.type
_entity.pdbx_description
1 polymer ?
#
loop_
_entity_poly.entity_id
_entity_poly.type
_entity_poly.pdbx_seq_one_letter_code
_entity_poly.pdbx_strand_id
1 'polypeptide(L)'
;MQSIRKTLRIAPAVAAMGAMFLFAGVPQAKADDDHRECRERIEKDQVKLDKAIQHHGERSKQAEHARHELNEQREHCWSKYHGYWGADQRWHDQRDWDDRH
;
A
#
# COMPACT_ATOMS: atom_id res chain seq x y z
N MET A 1 48.98 -4.34 61.55
CA MET A 1 48.38 -3.16 60.86
C MET A 1 48.27 -3.48 59.38
N GLN A 2 47.06 -3.36 58.85
CA GLN A 2 46.70 -3.73 57.47
C GLN A 2 47.26 -2.74 56.45
N SER A 3 47.71 -3.22 55.30
CA SER A 3 47.76 -2.41 54.08
C SER A 3 47.32 -3.24 52.88
N ILE A 4 45.99 -3.30 52.77
CA ILE A 4 45.19 -3.04 51.56
C ILE A 4 45.76 -3.67 50.28
N ARG A 5 45.32 -4.89 50.02
CA ARG A 5 45.29 -5.49 48.68
C ARG A 5 44.53 -4.52 47.77
N LYS A 6 45.21 -3.86 46.83
CA LYS A 6 44.55 -3.10 45.77
C LYS A 6 43.80 -4.10 44.90
N THR A 7 42.50 -4.16 45.14
CA THR A 7 41.51 -4.93 44.39
C THR A 7 41.57 -4.52 42.92
N LEU A 8 42.11 -5.39 42.09
CA LEU A 8 41.95 -5.33 40.64
C LEU A 8 40.47 -5.55 40.33
N ARG A 9 39.72 -4.47 40.14
CA ARG A 9 38.38 -4.49 39.55
C ARG A 9 38.49 -3.94 38.14
N ILE A 10 38.93 -4.80 37.22
CA ILE A 10 38.67 -4.59 35.79
C ILE A 10 37.16 -4.83 35.66
N ALA A 11 36.38 -3.76 35.58
CA ALA A 11 34.96 -3.84 35.28
C ALA A 11 34.80 -4.22 33.80
N PRO A 12 34.22 -5.38 33.46
CA PRO A 12 33.84 -5.67 32.09
C PRO A 12 32.36 -5.32 31.94
N ALA A 13 32.03 -4.24 31.23
CA ALA A 13 30.69 -4.05 30.68
C ALA A 13 30.64 -2.88 29.69
N VAL A 14 31.40 -2.99 28.60
CA VAL A 14 31.02 -2.34 27.35
C VAL A 14 30.05 -3.29 26.66
N ALA A 15 28.75 -3.21 26.97
CA ALA A 15 27.71 -3.89 26.19
C ALA A 15 26.31 -3.45 26.64
N ALA A 16 25.78 -2.42 26.00
CA ALA A 16 24.34 -2.24 25.81
C ALA A 16 24.08 -1.34 24.60
N MET A 17 24.65 -1.69 23.44
CA MET A 17 24.15 -1.16 22.18
C MET A 17 22.91 -1.96 21.78
N GLY A 18 21.79 -1.25 21.62
CA GLY A 18 20.69 -1.65 20.73
C GLY A 18 19.72 -2.71 21.24
N ALA A 19 18.87 -2.36 22.21
CA ALA A 19 17.64 -3.12 22.43
C ALA A 19 16.61 -2.79 21.32
N MET A 20 16.67 -3.60 20.26
CA MET A 20 15.54 -4.16 19.53
C MET A 20 14.41 -3.21 19.03
N PHE A 21 14.55 -2.71 17.79
CA PHE A 21 13.40 -2.35 16.95
C PHE A 21 12.73 -3.61 16.35
N LEU A 22 12.21 -4.53 17.18
CA LEU A 22 11.52 -5.74 16.69
C LEU A 22 10.00 -5.56 16.49
N PHE A 23 9.55 -4.35 16.16
CA PHE A 23 8.13 -4.10 15.86
C PHE A 23 7.89 -3.35 14.55
N ALA A 24 8.84 -3.39 13.61
CA ALA A 24 8.61 -2.91 12.23
C ALA A 24 8.27 -4.06 11.25
N GLY A 25 7.91 -5.24 11.76
CA GLY A 25 7.35 -6.33 10.95
C GLY A 25 5.86 -6.12 10.69
N VAL A 26 5.50 -5.06 9.96
CA VAL A 26 4.16 -4.90 9.40
C VAL A 26 3.90 -6.10 8.48
N PRO A 27 2.72 -6.75 8.51
CA PRO A 27 2.45 -7.98 7.76
C PRO A 27 2.39 -7.71 6.25
N GLN A 28 3.55 -7.65 5.59
CA GLN A 28 3.65 -7.37 4.15
C GLN A 28 2.91 -8.44 3.31
N ALA A 29 2.85 -9.68 3.80
CA ALA A 29 2.17 -10.78 3.10
C ALA A 29 0.65 -10.59 2.98
N LYS A 30 0.00 -9.95 3.97
CA LYS A 30 -1.45 -9.66 3.88
C LYS A 30 -1.73 -8.52 2.91
N ALA A 31 -0.86 -7.52 2.88
CA ALA A 31 -0.98 -6.39 1.96
C ALA A 31 -0.84 -6.85 0.50
N ASP A 32 0.06 -7.79 0.18
CA ASP A 32 0.23 -8.29 -1.20
C ASP A 32 -0.99 -9.01 -1.77
N ASP A 33 -1.63 -9.90 -1.00
CA ASP A 33 -2.84 -10.62 -1.45
C ASP A 33 -4.04 -9.68 -1.62
N ASP A 34 -4.19 -8.76 -0.68
CA ASP A 34 -5.23 -7.75 -0.65
C ASP A 34 -5.07 -6.71 -1.79
N HIS A 35 -3.83 -6.29 -2.06
CA HIS A 35 -3.48 -5.45 -3.20
C HIS A 35 -3.77 -6.18 -4.51
N ARG A 36 -3.48 -7.48 -4.60
CA ARG A 36 -3.82 -8.29 -5.77
C ARG A 36 -5.33 -8.27 -6.05
N GLU A 37 -6.17 -8.43 -5.03
CA GLU A 37 -7.63 -8.37 -5.20
C GLU A 37 -8.08 -7.01 -5.74
N CYS A 38 -7.56 -5.92 -5.18
CA CYS A 38 -7.86 -4.56 -5.64
C CYS A 38 -7.44 -4.34 -7.10
N ARG A 39 -6.25 -4.79 -7.48
CA ARG A 39 -5.76 -4.75 -8.86
C ARG A 39 -6.71 -5.47 -9.81
N GLU A 40 -7.04 -6.72 -9.52
CA GLU A 40 -7.88 -7.56 -10.39
C GLU A 40 -9.28 -6.97 -10.60
N ARG A 41 -9.88 -6.41 -9.53
CA ARG A 41 -11.18 -5.74 -9.62
C ARG A 41 -11.12 -4.48 -10.46
N ILE A 42 -10.13 -3.62 -10.23
CA ILE A 42 -9.95 -2.38 -10.99
C ILE A 42 -9.68 -2.67 -12.48
N GLU A 43 -8.82 -3.63 -12.80
CA GLU A 43 -8.54 -4.02 -14.19
C GLU A 43 -9.81 -4.52 -14.90
N LYS A 44 -10.64 -5.31 -14.20
CA LYS A 44 -11.92 -5.76 -14.74
C LYS A 44 -12.83 -4.60 -15.10
N ASP A 45 -12.91 -3.58 -14.25
CA ASP A 45 -13.79 -2.42 -14.48
C ASP A 45 -13.19 -1.44 -15.51
N GLN A 46 -11.86 -1.34 -15.63
CA GLN A 46 -11.20 -0.67 -16.76
C GLN A 46 -11.60 -1.33 -18.10
N VAL A 47 -11.58 -2.66 -18.19
CA VAL A 47 -12.01 -3.38 -19.39
C VAL A 47 -13.50 -3.16 -19.69
N LYS A 48 -14.36 -3.06 -18.67
CA LYS A 48 -15.77 -2.71 -18.88
C LYS A 48 -15.92 -1.31 -19.45
N LEU A 49 -15.19 -0.34 -18.90
CA LEU A 49 -15.20 1.04 -19.39
C LEU A 49 -14.76 1.10 -20.84
N ASP A 50 -13.64 0.46 -21.20
CA ASP A 50 -13.15 0.41 -22.57
C ASP A 50 -14.18 -0.20 -23.53
N LYS A 51 -14.85 -1.29 -23.12
CA LYS A 51 -15.93 -1.89 -23.91
C LYS A 51 -17.12 -0.95 -24.06
N ALA A 52 -17.52 -0.26 -22.99
CA ALA A 52 -18.62 0.69 -23.04
C ALA A 52 -18.30 1.85 -24.00
N ILE A 53 -17.09 2.38 -23.94
CA ILE A 53 -16.59 3.42 -24.85
C ILE A 53 -16.58 2.89 -26.30
N GLN A 54 -16.06 1.69 -26.54
CA GLN A 54 -15.99 1.10 -27.88
C GLN A 54 -17.37 0.86 -28.52
N HIS A 55 -18.35 0.39 -27.74
CA HIS A 55 -19.67 0.01 -28.26
C HIS A 55 -20.68 1.17 -28.28
N HIS A 56 -20.59 2.08 -27.31
CA HIS A 56 -21.60 3.12 -27.10
C HIS A 56 -21.07 4.54 -27.28
N GLY A 57 -19.74 4.70 -27.32
CA GLY A 57 -19.07 5.99 -27.42
C GLY A 57 -18.71 6.58 -26.06
N GLU A 58 -17.72 7.47 -26.08
CA GLU A 58 -17.07 8.06 -24.90
C GLU A 58 -18.03 8.72 -23.91
N ARG A 59 -19.00 9.49 -24.43
CA ARG A 59 -19.97 10.27 -23.62
C ARG A 59 -21.33 9.58 -23.48
N SER A 60 -21.38 8.29 -23.73
CA SER A 60 -22.61 7.51 -23.59
C SER A 60 -22.95 7.30 -22.11
N LYS A 61 -24.23 7.09 -21.82
CA LYS A 61 -24.66 6.76 -20.45
C LYS A 61 -23.98 5.50 -19.92
N GLN A 62 -23.66 4.55 -20.80
CA GLN A 62 -22.97 3.32 -20.47
C GLN A 62 -21.52 3.57 -20.08
N ALA A 63 -20.80 4.42 -20.82
CA ALA A 63 -19.44 4.80 -20.48
C ALA A 63 -19.39 5.60 -19.17
N GLU A 64 -20.29 6.57 -18.98
CA GLU A 64 -20.41 7.32 -17.72
C GLU A 64 -20.68 6.41 -16.51
N HIS A 65 -21.60 5.45 -16.67
CA HIS A 65 -21.88 4.47 -15.63
C HIS A 65 -20.66 3.58 -15.33
N ALA A 66 -19.94 3.12 -16.36
CA ALA A 66 -18.73 2.33 -16.17
C ALA A 66 -17.58 3.14 -15.52
N ARG A 67 -17.45 4.44 -15.81
CA ARG A 67 -16.51 5.34 -15.11
C ARG A 67 -16.87 5.44 -13.64
N HIS A 68 -18.15 5.58 -13.34
CA HIS A 68 -18.63 5.62 -11.97
C HIS A 68 -18.28 4.33 -11.20
N GLU A 69 -18.59 3.15 -11.76
CA GLU A 69 -18.22 1.86 -11.16
C GLU A 69 -16.71 1.75 -10.93
N LEU A 70 -15.89 2.13 -11.92
CA LEU A 70 -14.43 2.11 -11.80
C LEU A 70 -13.94 3.01 -10.65
N ASN A 71 -14.51 4.21 -10.52
CA ASN A 71 -14.11 5.16 -9.48
C ASN A 71 -14.60 4.73 -8.08
N GLU A 72 -15.77 4.11 -7.96
CA GLU A 72 -16.21 3.51 -6.69
C GLU A 72 -15.24 2.43 -6.20
N GLN A 73 -14.71 1.61 -7.13
CA GLN A 73 -13.75 0.57 -6.79
C GLN A 73 -12.38 1.13 -6.41
N ARG A 74 -11.94 2.18 -7.10
CA ARG A 74 -10.73 2.94 -6.71
C ARG A 74 -10.89 3.55 -5.34
N GLU A 75 -12.03 4.16 -5.03
CA GLU A 75 -12.35 4.69 -3.71
C GLU A 75 -12.36 3.59 -2.64
N HIS A 76 -12.92 2.41 -2.92
CA HIS A 76 -12.91 1.28 -2.00
C HIS A 76 -11.48 0.84 -1.66
N CYS A 77 -10.63 0.67 -2.67
CA CYS A 77 -9.23 0.29 -2.49
C CYS A 77 -8.44 1.40 -1.76
N TRP A 78 -8.68 2.65 -2.10
CA TRP A 78 -8.08 3.80 -1.45
C TRP A 78 -8.46 3.90 0.03
N SER A 79 -9.73 3.71 0.36
CA SER A 79 -10.22 3.75 1.75
C SER A 79 -9.57 2.67 2.62
N LYS A 80 -9.24 1.51 2.03
CA LYS A 80 -8.67 0.37 2.75
C LYS A 80 -7.14 0.38 2.80
N TYR A 81 -6.47 0.83 1.73
CA TYR A 81 -5.01 0.70 1.57
C TYR A 81 -4.28 2.01 1.29
N HIS A 82 -5.00 3.13 1.19
CA HIS A 82 -4.46 4.42 0.74
C HIS A 82 -3.71 4.32 -0.59
N GLY A 83 -4.20 3.46 -1.48
CA GLY A 83 -3.67 3.34 -2.83
C GLY A 83 -4.66 2.66 -3.78
N TYR A 84 -4.42 2.82 -5.08
CA TYR A 84 -5.23 2.20 -6.12
C TYR A 84 -4.37 1.79 -7.33
N TRP A 85 -4.88 0.84 -8.12
CA TRP A 85 -4.26 0.44 -9.38
C TRP A 85 -4.64 1.37 -10.53
N GLY A 86 -3.66 2.02 -11.14
CA GLY A 86 -3.84 2.95 -12.25
C GLY A 86 -3.99 2.25 -13.60
N ALA A 87 -4.52 2.99 -14.58
CA ALA A 87 -4.57 2.52 -15.98
C ALA A 87 -3.16 2.35 -16.60
N ASP A 88 -2.17 3.04 -16.02
CA ASP A 88 -0.74 2.92 -16.35
C ASP A 88 -0.07 1.69 -15.74
N GLN A 89 -0.86 0.74 -15.22
CA GLN A 89 -0.40 -0.53 -14.67
C GLN A 89 0.58 -0.35 -13.49
N ARG A 90 0.28 0.65 -12.64
CA ARG A 90 1.07 0.98 -11.44
C ARG A 90 0.17 1.31 -10.27
N TRP A 91 0.70 1.13 -9.07
CA TRP A 91 0.08 1.62 -7.84
C TRP A 91 0.29 3.12 -7.70
N HIS A 92 -0.79 3.82 -7.35
CA HIS A 92 -0.78 5.23 -6.98
C HIS A 92 -1.17 5.35 -5.51
N ASP A 93 -0.48 6.26 -4.82
CA ASP A 93 -0.64 6.60 -3.40
C ASP A 93 -1.24 8.00 -3.20
N GLN A 94 -1.78 8.57 -4.27
CA GLN A 94 -2.54 9.83 -4.25
C GLN A 94 -3.94 9.58 -4.80
N ARG A 95 -4.94 10.30 -4.29
CA ARG A 95 -6.33 10.22 -4.74
C ARG A 95 -6.55 11.13 -5.96
N ASP A 96 -5.97 10.76 -7.11
CA ASP A 96 -5.89 11.58 -8.33
C ASP A 96 -6.61 10.96 -9.55
N TRP A 97 -7.42 9.93 -9.34
CA TRP A 97 -8.04 9.20 -10.45
C TRP A 97 -9.13 9.99 -11.18
N ASP A 98 -9.70 11.03 -10.56
CA ASP A 98 -10.70 11.91 -11.18
C ASP A 98 -10.08 12.90 -12.19
N ASP A 99 -8.78 13.16 -12.10
CA ASP A 99 -8.08 14.17 -12.90
C ASP A 99 -7.64 13.66 -14.29
N ARG A 100 -7.75 12.35 -14.54
CA ARG A 100 -7.19 11.69 -15.74
C ARG A 100 -8.21 11.33 -16.82
N HIS A 101 -9.37 11.99 -16.87
CA HIS A 101 -10.50 11.63 -17.73
C HIS A 101 -10.57 12.35 -19.07
#